data_AF-A0A7X6HUH8-F1
#
_entry.id   AF-A0A7X6HUH8-F1
#
_cell.length_a   1.000
_cell.length_b   1.000
_cell.length_c   1.000
_cell.angle_alpha   90.00
_cell.angle_beta   90.00
_cell.angle_gamma   90.00
#
_symmetry.space_group_name_H-M   'P 1'
#
loop_
_entity.id
_entity.type
_entity.pdbx_description
1 polymer ?
#
loop_
_entity_poly.entity_id
_entity_poly.type
_entity_poly.pdbx_seq_one_letter_code
_entity_poly.pdbx_strand_id
1 'polypeptide(L)' 'MPELPEVETICRGLNQVTPDREIVGGDVLLNSSIARPISATDFLAKLQGKSIFRWYRRGKYLLAELSQFPAGEGE' A
#
# COMPACT_ATOMS: atom_id res chain seq x y z
N MET A 1 -9.84 -4.24 -17.74
CA MET A 1 -8.82 -4.55 -16.71
C MET A 1 -7.51 -4.04 -17.27
N PRO A 2 -6.67 -3.30 -16.50
CA PRO A 2 -5.43 -2.78 -17.04
C PRO A 2 -4.53 -3.93 -17.52
N GLU A 3 -3.95 -3.76 -18.70
CA GLU A 3 -2.96 -4.68 -19.25
C GLU A 3 -1.56 -4.36 -18.72
N LEU A 4 -0.62 -5.29 -18.93
CA LEU A 4 0.73 -5.18 -18.37
C LEU A 4 1.42 -3.83 -18.68
N PRO A 5 1.33 -3.25 -19.89
CA PRO A 5 1.92 -1.94 -20.18
C PRO A 5 1.29 -0.80 -19.37
N GLU A 6 -0.01 -0.87 -19.11
CA GLU A 6 -0.74 0.15 -18.34
C GLU A 6 -0.35 0.09 -16.86
N VAL A 7 -0.23 -1.13 -16.30
CA VAL A 7 0.20 -1.32 -14.91
C VAL A 7 1.63 -0.80 -14.70
N GLU A 8 2.53 -1.00 -15.66
CA GLU A 8 3.89 -0.44 -15.61
C GLU A 8 3.87 1.09 -15.63
N THR A 9 3.01 1.68 -16.45
CA THR A 9 2.83 3.15 -16.51
C THR A 9 2.32 3.69 -15.18
N ILE A 10 1.33 3.03 -14.57
CA ILE A 10 0.80 3.39 -13.25
C ILE A 10 1.89 3.27 -12.18
N CYS A 11 2.65 2.17 -12.17
CA CYS A 11 3.74 1.96 -11.21
C CYS A 11 4.78 3.09 -11.25
N ARG A 12 5.15 3.54 -12.45
CA ARG A 12 6.09 4.66 -12.65
C ARG A 12 5.51 5.98 -12.14
N GLY A 13 4.25 6.27 -12.45
CA GLY A 13 3.58 7.47 -11.95
C GLY A 13 3.49 7.49 -10.43
N LEU A 14 3.10 6.37 -9.81
CA LEU A 14 3.02 6.25 -8.36
C LEU A 14 4.38 6.47 -7.68
N ASN A 15 5.46 5.94 -8.23
CA ASN A 15 6.83 6.17 -7.74
C ASN A 15 7.30 7.63 -7.85
N GLN A 16 6.63 8.48 -8.64
CA GLN A 16 6.97 9.90 -8.72
C GLN A 16 6.19 10.75 -7.72
N VAL A 17 4.95 10.36 -7.39
CA VAL A 17 4.02 11.26 -6.68
C VAL A 17 3.69 10.82 -5.26
N THR A 18 3.92 9.55 -4.90
CA THR A 18 3.53 8.97 -3.59
C THR A 18 4.64 8.62 -2.59
N PRO A 19 5.95 8.54 -2.94
CA PRO A 19 6.97 8.19 -1.97
C PRO A 19 7.05 9.14 -0.77
N ASP A 20 7.46 8.59 0.38
CA ASP A 20 7.76 9.29 1.63
C ASP A 20 6.59 10.11 2.20
N ARG A 21 5.36 9.84 1.74
CA ARG A 21 4.13 10.41 2.29
C ARG A 21 3.54 9.49 3.36
N GLU A 22 3.34 10.04 4.55
CA GLU A 22 2.72 9.32 5.65
C GLU A 22 1.22 9.09 5.40
N ILE A 23 0.78 7.86 5.64
CA ILE A 23 -0.62 7.46 5.58
C ILE A 23 -1.26 7.81 6.93
N VAL A 24 -2.07 8.87 6.94
CA VAL A 24 -2.79 9.32 8.13
C VAL A 24 -4.04 8.49 8.45
N GLY A 25 -4.54 7.72 7.48
CA GLY A 25 -5.75 6.93 7.59
C GLY A 25 -6.41 6.74 6.22
N GLY A 26 -7.62 6.21 6.21
CA GLY A 26 -8.42 6.05 5.00
C GLY A 26 -9.75 5.36 5.29
N ASP A 27 -10.61 5.30 4.26
CA ASP A 27 -11.92 4.67 4.34
C ASP A 27 -12.00 3.45 3.41
N VAL A 28 -12.52 2.34 3.92
CA VAL A 28 -12.84 1.14 3.11
C VAL A 28 -14.33 1.14 2.82
N LEU A 29 -14.71 1.61 1.63
CA LEU A 29 -16.11 1.72 1.21
C LEU A 29 -16.71 0.38 0.74
N LEU A 30 -15.86 -0.59 0.42
CA LEU A 30 -16.27 -1.94 0.00
C LEU A 30 -15.36 -2.98 0.67
N ASN A 31 -15.89 -3.69 1.66
CA ASN A 31 -15.13 -4.67 2.45
C ASN A 31 -14.52 -5.80 1.60
N SER A 32 -15.19 -6.22 0.51
CA SER A 32 -14.68 -7.27 -0.38
C SER A 32 -13.45 -6.89 -1.18
N SER A 33 -13.06 -5.60 -1.21
CA SER A 33 -11.79 -5.15 -1.80
C SER A 33 -10.57 -5.56 -0.97
N ILE A 34 -10.75 -5.86 0.32
CA ILE A 34 -9.69 -6.35 1.20
C ILE A 34 -9.72 -7.87 1.20
N ALA A 35 -8.75 -8.48 0.52
CA ALA A 35 -8.63 -9.94 0.51
C ALA A 35 -8.14 -10.49 1.86
N ARG A 36 -7.23 -9.78 2.53
CA ARG A 36 -6.70 -10.12 3.85
C ARG A 36 -6.07 -8.88 4.50
N PRO A 37 -6.29 -8.60 5.80
CA PRO A 37 -7.14 -9.29 6.78
C PRO A 37 -8.64 -9.17 6.50
N ILE A 38 -9.48 -9.94 7.19
CA ILE A 38 -10.95 -9.92 6.98
C ILE A 38 -11.59 -8.61 7.50
N SER A 39 -10.92 -7.91 8.43
CA SER A 39 -11.36 -6.65 9.01
C SER A 39 -10.72 -5.45 8.29
N ALA A 40 -11.55 -4.56 7.73
CA ALA A 40 -11.11 -3.29 7.16
C ALA A 40 -10.45 -2.38 8.21
N THR A 41 -10.98 -2.37 9.43
CA THR A 41 -10.43 -1.58 10.55
C THR A 41 -9.01 -2.03 10.87
N ASP A 42 -8.76 -3.33 10.93
CA ASP A 42 -7.42 -3.88 11.22
C ASP A 42 -6.44 -3.57 10.10
N PHE A 43 -6.91 -3.59 8.86
CA PHE A 43 -6.12 -3.22 7.69
C PHE A 43 -5.67 -1.75 7.75
N LEU A 44 -6.59 -0.83 8.03
CA LEU A 44 -6.30 0.59 8.15
C LEU A 44 -5.38 0.89 9.35
N ALA A 45 -5.63 0.28 10.50
CA ALA A 45 -4.80 0.43 11.69
C ALA A 45 -3.34 0.00 11.44
N LYS A 46 -3.12 -1.03 10.62
CA LYS A 46 -1.76 -1.51 10.25
C LYS A 46 -1.07 -0.63 9.19
N LEU A 47 -1.81 0.22 8.49
CA LEU A 47 -1.29 1.15 7.48
C LEU A 47 -1.02 2.53 8.06
N GLN A 48 -1.81 2.97 9.04
CA GLN A 48 -1.68 4.29 9.64
C GLN A 48 -0.27 4.51 10.22
N GLY A 49 0.29 5.69 9.97
CA GLY A 49 1.64 6.09 10.40
C GLY A 49 2.79 5.49 9.56
N LYS A 50 2.49 4.67 8.54
CA LYS A 50 3.49 4.19 7.57
C LYS A 50 3.55 5.12 6.38
N SER A 51 4.70 5.12 5.71
CA SER A 51 4.89 5.79 4.44
C SER A 51 5.20 4.78 3.36
N ILE A 52 4.82 5.08 2.11
CA ILE A 52 5.23 4.25 0.98
C ILE A 52 6.65 4.63 0.61
N PHE A 53 7.57 3.67 0.64
CA PHE A 53 8.95 3.89 0.20
C PHE A 53 9.07 3.75 -1.31
N ARG A 54 8.50 2.66 -1.87
CA ARG A 54 8.59 2.35 -3.29
C ARG A 54 7.46 1.48 -3.78
N TRP A 55 7.08 1.65 -5.04
CA TRP A 55 6.17 0.75 -5.75
C TRP A 55 6.93 -0.20 -6.68
N TYR A 56 6.52 -1.46 -6.67
CA TYR A 56 6.96 -2.52 -7.56
C TYR A 56 5.77 -3.07 -8.34
N ARG A 57 6.07 -3.68 -9.50
CA ARG A 57 5.08 -4.40 -10.30
C ARG A 57 5.45 -5.87 -10.39
N ARG A 58 4.47 -6.74 -10.17
CA ARG A 58 4.57 -8.17 -10.44
C ARG A 58 3.38 -8.63 -11.28
N GLY A 59 3.58 -8.84 -12.58
CA GLY A 59 2.48 -9.12 -13.49
C GLY A 59 1.48 -7.96 -13.50
N LYS A 60 0.21 -8.26 -13.15
CA LYS A 60 -0.87 -7.26 -13.03
C LYS A 60 -1.03 -6.69 -11.59
N TYR A 61 -0.13 -7.05 -10.67
CA TYR A 61 -0.16 -6.57 -9.29
C TYR A 61 0.80 -5.40 -9.08
N LEU A 62 0.35 -4.40 -8.33
CA LEU A 62 1.17 -3.35 -7.75
C LEU A 62 1.46 -3.69 -6.29
N LEU A 63 2.71 -3.56 -5.89
CA LEU A 63 3.19 -3.87 -4.54
C LEU A 63 3.84 -2.62 -3.98
N ALA A 64 3.29 -2.08 -2.89
CA ALA A 64 3.92 -1.00 -2.14
C ALA A 64 4.83 -1.59 -1.06
N GLU A 65 6.09 -1.16 -1.04
CA GLU A 65 6.97 -1.32 0.10
C GLU A 65 6.71 -0.18 1.08
N LEU A 66 6.40 -0.54 2.31
CA LEU A 66 6.09 0.42 3.36
C LEU A 66 7.30 0.61 4.26
N SER A 67 7.47 1.82 4.79
CA SER A 67 8.44 2.07 5.84
C SER A 67 8.18 1.12 7.02
N GLN A 68 9.24 0.47 7.47
CA GLN A 68 9.18 -0.31 8.70
C GLN A 68 9.11 0.68 9.86
N PHE A 69 8.22 0.44 10.81
CA PHE A 69 8.45 0.98 12.15
C PHE A 69 9.78 0.39 12.63
N PRO A 70 10.66 1.15 13.31
CA PRO A 70 11.68 0.51 14.13
C PRO A 70 10.91 -0.46 15.03
N ALA A 71 11.21 -1.76 14.89
CA ALA A 71 10.68 -2.74 15.81
C ALA A 71 11.14 -2.28 17.19
N GLY A 72 10.22 -1.71 17.98
CA GLY A 72 10.45 -1.57 19.40
C GLY A 72 10.81 -2.96 19.88
N GLU A 73 12.03 -3.09 20.40
CA GLU A 73 12.43 -4.20 21.25
C GLU A 73 11.33 -4.36 22.30
N GLY A 74 10.50 -5.37 22.11
CA GLY A 74 9.53 -5.82 23.10
C GLY A 74 10.15 -6.97 23.85
N GLU A 75 10.35 -6.75 25.15
CA GLU A 75 10.74 -7.69 26.20
C GLU A 75 10.04 -9.06 26.13
#